data_AF-A0ABD2LE71-F1
#
_entry.id   AF-A0ABD2LE71-F1
#
_cell.length_a   1.000
_cell.length_b   1.000
_cell.length_c   1.000
_cell.angle_alpha   90.00
_cell.angle_beta   90.00
_cell.angle_gamma   90.00
#
_symmetry.space_group_name_H-M   'P 1'
#
loop_
_entity.id
_entity.type
_entity.pdbx_description
1 polymer ?
#
loop_
_entity_poly.entity_id
_entity_poly.type
_entity_poly.pdbx_seq_one_letter_code
_entity_poly.pdbx_strand_id
1 'polypeptide(L)'
;MTPKQLFKHSDITLNLLFRLEPFTTVFLDLQNGKFDHSNCLFYSMAETCEHCLNDTHAVKELVPELFYLPEMFINSKNYELGTREDGAAVNNVCLPPWCYGIAETFVRMHRQALELDLVSCQLHQWVDLIFGYKQHGPPEAARATNVFYHLTYEGSVDLAAIENGALCESIQQQILDFGQTPAQLLNCWPHPPFRDDNGAATIVDHTFMEPVTINYPFEKGPLSARFRGEHALRRYPSGEERCIACKLCEAICPAQAITIETETRPDGSRRTTRYDIDMTKCIYCGLCQEACPVDAIVEGPNFEYSTETHEELLYNKEKLLSNGDRWEPELAANLQSEFLYR
;
A
#
# COMPACT_ATOMS: atom_id res chain seq x y z
N MET A 1 -34.80 23.55 -13.85
CA MET A 1 -34.18 22.44 -13.10
C MET A 1 -33.42 23.06 -11.95
N THR A 2 -33.86 22.82 -10.72
CA THR A 2 -33.12 23.22 -9.51
C THR A 2 -31.80 22.44 -9.46
N PRO A 3 -30.67 23.08 -9.12
CA PRO A 3 -29.40 22.37 -9.03
C PRO A 3 -29.41 21.41 -7.84
N LYS A 4 -28.99 20.16 -8.08
CA LYS A 4 -28.77 19.16 -7.03
C LYS A 4 -27.45 19.45 -6.30
N GLN A 5 -27.45 19.34 -4.97
CA GLN A 5 -26.25 19.42 -4.13
C GLN A 5 -25.50 18.09 -4.15
N LEU A 6 -24.19 18.09 -3.87
CA LEU A 6 -23.31 16.96 -4.21
C LEU A 6 -23.13 15.89 -3.11
N PHE A 7 -22.62 14.73 -3.55
CA PHE A 7 -22.38 13.44 -2.90
C PHE A 7 -21.43 13.38 -1.69
N LYS A 8 -20.46 14.30 -1.55
CA LYS A 8 -19.48 14.30 -0.46
C LYS A 8 -19.50 15.63 0.26
N HIS A 9 -20.16 15.66 1.40
CA HIS A 9 -20.19 16.78 2.32
C HIS A 9 -19.57 16.31 3.64
N SER A 10 -18.61 17.07 4.17
CA SER A 10 -18.05 16.86 5.52
C SER A 10 -19.15 16.61 6.55
N ASP A 11 -20.24 17.36 6.46
CA ASP A 11 -21.34 17.35 7.41
C ASP A 11 -22.19 16.08 7.30
N ILE A 12 -22.28 15.46 6.11
CA ILE A 12 -22.95 14.17 5.96
C ILE A 12 -22.14 13.09 6.69
N THR A 13 -20.83 13.03 6.45
CA THR A 13 -19.96 12.05 7.12
C THR A 13 -19.93 12.29 8.63
N LEU A 14 -19.85 13.56 9.07
CA LEU A 14 -19.91 13.91 10.48
C LEU A 14 -21.26 13.55 11.11
N ASN A 15 -22.38 13.81 10.43
CA ASN A 15 -23.72 13.45 10.93
C ASN A 15 -23.96 11.93 10.95
N LEU A 16 -23.31 11.15 10.09
CA LEU A 16 -23.37 9.68 10.15
C LEU A 16 -22.48 9.11 11.27
N LEU A 17 -21.33 9.73 11.52
CA LEU A 17 -20.28 9.19 12.41
C LEU A 17 -20.17 9.88 13.77
N PHE A 18 -21.00 10.89 14.11
CA PHE A 18 -20.86 11.67 15.36
C PHE A 18 -20.95 10.85 16.65
N ARG A 19 -21.34 9.56 16.58
CA ARG A 19 -21.34 8.64 17.73
C ARG A 19 -19.95 8.07 18.05
N LEU A 20 -18.96 8.33 17.20
CA LEU A 20 -17.58 7.84 17.32
C LEU A 20 -16.61 9.01 17.50
N GLU A 21 -15.60 8.81 18.35
CA GLU A 21 -14.46 9.73 18.41
C GLU A 21 -13.49 9.47 17.25
N PRO A 22 -12.87 10.50 16.65
CA PRO A 22 -12.90 11.93 17.04
C PRO A 22 -14.06 12.73 16.43
N PHE A 23 -14.97 12.09 15.68
CA PHE A 23 -16.05 12.78 14.96
C PHE A 23 -17.03 13.50 15.89
N THR A 24 -17.29 12.95 17.08
CA THR A 24 -18.09 13.62 18.11
C THR A 24 -17.49 14.98 18.47
N THR A 25 -16.19 15.02 18.74
CA THR A 25 -15.48 16.26 19.12
C THR A 25 -15.58 17.30 18.01
N VAL A 26 -15.31 16.89 16.77
CA VAL A 26 -15.40 17.78 15.60
C VAL A 26 -16.83 18.28 15.38
N PHE A 27 -17.84 17.42 15.57
CA PHE A 27 -19.25 17.79 15.44
C PHE A 27 -19.66 18.85 16.47
N LEU A 28 -19.21 18.70 17.73
CA LEU A 28 -19.47 19.69 18.79
C LEU A 28 -18.76 21.01 18.52
N ASP A 29 -17.51 20.98 18.05
CA ASP A 29 -16.74 22.20 17.76
C ASP A 29 -17.41 23.05 16.67
N LEU A 30 -17.95 22.40 15.63
CA LEU A 30 -18.71 23.07 14.56
C LEU A 30 -20.05 23.65 15.05
N GLN A 31 -20.62 23.09 16.12
CA GLN A 31 -21.95 23.45 16.64
C GLN A 31 -21.90 24.21 17.98
N ASN A 32 -20.81 24.92 18.24
CA ASN A 32 -20.61 25.74 19.46
C ASN A 32 -20.74 24.93 20.77
N GLY A 33 -20.25 23.70 20.77
CA GLY A 33 -20.16 22.82 21.95
C GLY A 33 -21.46 22.13 22.34
N LYS A 34 -22.47 22.09 21.45
CA LYS A 34 -23.75 21.38 21.68
C LYS A 34 -24.11 20.52 20.48
N PHE A 35 -24.82 19.43 20.72
CA PHE A 35 -25.43 18.64 19.65
C PHE A 35 -26.57 19.43 18.98
N ASP A 36 -26.74 19.19 17.68
CA ASP A 36 -27.84 19.73 16.88
C ASP A 36 -29.22 19.32 17.41
N HIS A 37 -30.26 19.95 16.88
CA HIS A 37 -31.64 19.58 17.17
C HIS A 37 -31.87 18.09 16.91
N SER A 38 -32.54 17.39 17.84
CA SER A 38 -32.70 15.93 17.79
C SER A 38 -33.34 15.40 16.50
N ASN A 39 -34.13 16.22 15.79
CA ASN A 39 -34.71 15.86 14.49
C ASN A 39 -33.72 15.93 13.30
N CYS A 40 -32.61 16.65 13.45
CA CYS A 40 -31.56 16.79 12.44
C CYS A 40 -30.45 15.73 12.59
N LEU A 41 -30.43 15.03 13.73
CA LEU A 41 -29.45 13.99 14.01
C LEU A 41 -29.80 12.70 13.26
N PHE A 42 -28.76 11.97 12.84
CA PHE A 42 -28.92 10.64 12.27
C PHE A 42 -29.55 9.69 13.30
N TYR A 43 -30.82 9.36 13.09
CA TYR A 43 -31.62 8.55 14.01
C TYR A 43 -31.96 7.17 13.44
N SER A 44 -32.38 7.09 12.18
CA SER A 44 -32.91 5.86 11.57
C SER A 44 -32.36 5.67 10.16
N MET A 45 -31.90 4.46 9.85
CA MET A 45 -31.44 4.12 8.51
C MET A 45 -32.60 4.11 7.51
N ALA A 46 -33.78 3.66 7.93
CA ALA A 46 -34.96 3.60 7.07
C ALA A 46 -35.44 5.01 6.71
N GLU A 47 -35.53 5.92 7.68
CA GLU A 47 -35.91 7.32 7.44
C GLU A 47 -34.88 8.03 6.56
N THR A 48 -33.59 7.78 6.80
CA THR A 48 -32.52 8.38 5.98
C THR A 48 -32.62 7.94 4.53
N CYS A 49 -32.88 6.65 4.29
CA CYS A 49 -33.10 6.11 2.94
C CYS A 49 -34.34 6.72 2.28
N GLU A 50 -35.47 6.75 2.99
CA GLU A 50 -36.72 7.33 2.49
C GLU A 50 -36.58 8.82 2.15
N HIS A 51 -35.86 9.56 2.98
CA HIS A 51 -35.55 10.97 2.73
C HIS A 51 -34.73 11.15 1.45
N CYS A 52 -33.72 10.30 1.21
CA CYS A 52 -32.91 10.37 -0.02
C CYS A 52 -33.69 10.00 -1.29
N LEU A 53 -34.75 9.20 -1.17
CA LEU A 53 -35.59 8.81 -2.29
C LEU A 53 -36.66 9.85 -2.62
N ASN A 54 -37.18 10.56 -1.62
CA ASN A 54 -38.33 11.45 -1.76
C ASN A 54 -37.96 12.94 -1.84
N ASP A 55 -36.88 13.37 -1.21
CA ASP A 55 -36.46 14.77 -1.22
C ASP A 55 -35.55 15.06 -2.42
N THR A 56 -35.94 16.06 -3.21
CA THR A 56 -35.19 16.56 -4.36
C THR A 56 -33.82 17.14 -4.01
N HIS A 57 -33.61 17.52 -2.74
CA HIS A 57 -32.36 18.10 -2.26
C HIS A 57 -31.43 17.06 -1.60
N ALA A 58 -31.91 15.85 -1.29
CA ALA A 58 -31.19 14.85 -0.50
C ALA A 58 -30.56 13.73 -1.35
N VAL A 59 -29.70 14.06 -2.30
CA VAL A 59 -29.05 13.06 -3.18
C VAL A 59 -27.76 12.46 -2.57
N LYS A 60 -27.86 11.96 -1.34
CA LYS A 60 -26.71 11.45 -0.57
C LYS A 60 -26.35 10.02 -0.99
N GLU A 61 -25.06 9.72 -1.01
CA GLU A 61 -24.52 8.38 -1.24
C GLU A 61 -24.00 7.76 0.07
N LEU A 62 -23.79 6.45 0.07
CA LEU A 62 -23.31 5.73 1.25
C LEU A 62 -21.82 6.01 1.52
N VAL A 63 -21.44 6.01 2.80
CA VAL A 63 -20.04 6.06 3.23
C VAL A 63 -19.47 4.65 3.41
N PRO A 64 -18.15 4.42 3.23
CA PRO A 64 -17.53 3.11 3.37
C PRO A 64 -17.80 2.42 4.71
N GLU A 65 -17.91 3.20 5.79
CA GLU A 65 -18.12 2.73 7.16
C GLU A 65 -19.37 1.87 7.30
N LEU A 66 -20.40 2.07 6.46
CA LEU A 66 -21.60 1.22 6.47
C LEU A 66 -21.30 -0.25 6.14
N PHE A 67 -20.20 -0.54 5.45
CA PHE A 67 -19.85 -1.89 4.99
C PHE A 67 -18.86 -2.61 5.91
N TYR A 68 -18.32 -1.95 6.93
CA TYR A 68 -17.38 -2.61 7.86
C TYR A 68 -17.42 -2.15 9.33
N LEU A 69 -18.03 -1.01 9.66
CA LEU A 69 -17.94 -0.39 10.99
C LEU A 69 -19.29 -0.39 11.74
N PRO A 70 -19.63 -1.46 12.50
CA PRO A 70 -20.89 -1.53 13.24
C PRO A 70 -21.01 -0.52 14.39
N GLU A 71 -19.90 -0.04 14.92
CA GLU A 71 -19.85 0.87 16.07
C GLU A 71 -20.53 2.21 15.77
N MET A 72 -20.60 2.63 14.50
CA MET A 72 -21.25 3.90 14.13
C MET A 72 -22.75 3.94 14.47
N PHE A 73 -23.39 2.77 14.60
CA PHE A 73 -24.83 2.66 14.90
C PHE A 73 -25.12 2.62 16.41
N ILE A 74 -24.09 2.50 17.25
CA ILE A 74 -24.22 2.28 18.69
C ILE A 74 -23.69 3.50 19.43
N ASN A 75 -24.52 4.07 20.31
CA ASN A 75 -24.12 5.13 21.23
C ASN A 75 -23.37 4.53 22.43
N SER A 76 -22.16 4.01 22.20
CA SER A 76 -21.37 3.33 23.23
C SER A 76 -20.97 4.24 24.40
N LYS A 77 -20.93 5.57 24.17
CA LYS A 77 -20.53 6.57 25.17
C LYS A 77 -21.71 7.16 25.95
N ASN A 78 -22.95 6.75 25.64
CA ASN A 78 -24.18 7.25 26.25
C ASN A 78 -24.29 8.79 26.17
N TYR A 79 -24.02 9.36 24.99
CA TYR A 79 -24.23 10.79 24.76
C TYR A 79 -25.71 11.17 24.94
N GLU A 80 -25.96 12.37 25.47
CA GLU A 80 -27.31 12.95 25.62
C GLU A 80 -27.75 13.60 24.30
N LEU A 81 -28.50 12.87 23.47
CA LEU A 81 -28.88 13.31 22.11
C LEU A 81 -30.30 13.91 22.03
N GLY A 82 -30.98 14.01 23.18
CA GLY A 82 -32.32 14.59 23.30
C GLY A 82 -33.46 13.69 22.81
N THR A 83 -34.64 14.30 22.71
CA THR A 83 -35.89 13.65 22.32
C THR A 83 -36.46 14.38 21.11
N ARG A 84 -36.87 13.60 20.11
CA ARG A 84 -37.52 14.12 18.90
C ARG A 84 -38.94 14.61 19.20
N GLU A 85 -39.51 15.35 18.25
CA GLU A 85 -40.87 15.91 18.37
C GLU A 85 -41.95 14.82 18.41
N ASP A 86 -41.69 13.65 17.86
CA ASP A 86 -42.54 12.45 17.92
C ASP A 86 -42.49 11.75 19.29
N GLY A 87 -41.65 12.23 20.22
CA GLY A 87 -41.43 11.64 21.54
C GLY A 87 -40.39 10.52 21.56
N ALA A 88 -39.76 10.18 20.42
CA ALA A 88 -38.70 9.18 20.37
C ALA A 88 -37.38 9.74 20.92
N ALA A 89 -36.76 9.01 21.86
CA ALA A 89 -35.43 9.36 22.36
C ALA A 89 -34.37 8.99 21.31
N VAL A 90 -33.44 9.92 21.03
CA VAL A 90 -32.32 9.65 20.13
C VAL A 90 -31.23 8.94 20.92
N ASN A 91 -30.86 7.73 20.50
CA ASN A 91 -29.79 6.96 21.14
C ASN A 91 -29.02 6.13 20.09
N ASN A 92 -29.08 4.80 20.18
CA ASN A 92 -28.65 3.90 19.09
C ASN A 92 -29.48 4.17 17.83
N VAL A 93 -28.87 3.95 16.67
CA VAL A 93 -29.55 4.12 15.38
C VAL A 93 -30.61 3.05 15.22
N CYS A 94 -31.81 3.44 14.78
CA CYS A 94 -32.87 2.51 14.43
C CYS A 94 -32.52 1.76 13.14
N LEU A 95 -32.23 0.48 13.29
CA LEU A 95 -31.89 -0.43 12.20
C LEU A 95 -33.13 -1.16 11.67
N PRO A 96 -33.09 -1.64 10.41
CA PRO A 96 -34.19 -2.41 9.84
C PRO A 96 -34.55 -3.68 10.63
N PRO A 97 -35.81 -4.15 10.59
CA PRO A 97 -36.28 -5.28 11.38
C PRO A 97 -35.50 -6.59 11.18
N TRP A 98 -34.97 -6.82 9.98
CA TRP A 98 -34.19 -8.02 9.63
C TRP A 98 -32.84 -8.11 10.36
N CYS A 99 -32.37 -7.03 10.99
CA CYS A 99 -31.14 -7.00 11.77
C CYS A 99 -31.33 -7.48 13.21
N TYR A 100 -32.57 -7.66 13.66
CA TYR A 100 -32.92 -7.96 15.07
C TYR A 100 -32.29 -6.98 16.07
N GLY A 101 -32.06 -5.73 15.66
CA GLY A 101 -31.41 -4.69 16.49
C GLY A 101 -29.89 -4.83 16.66
N ILE A 102 -29.24 -5.74 15.92
CA ILE A 102 -27.79 -6.00 16.01
C ILE A 102 -27.06 -5.29 14.86
N ALA A 103 -26.19 -4.33 15.20
CA ALA A 103 -25.45 -3.53 14.23
C ALA A 103 -24.46 -4.36 13.38
N GLU A 104 -23.82 -5.36 13.99
CA GLU A 104 -22.91 -6.28 13.31
C GLU A 104 -23.63 -7.09 12.23
N THR A 105 -24.90 -7.46 12.47
CA THR A 105 -25.70 -8.17 11.47
C THR A 105 -26.05 -7.26 10.30
N PHE A 106 -26.39 -5.99 10.58
CA PHE A 106 -26.65 -4.98 9.56
C PHE A 106 -25.43 -4.79 8.65
N VAL A 107 -24.25 -4.52 9.22
CA VAL A 107 -23.01 -4.31 8.46
C VAL A 107 -22.61 -5.55 7.69
N ARG A 108 -22.69 -6.74 8.31
CA ARG A 108 -22.38 -8.00 7.64
C ARG A 108 -23.26 -8.22 6.42
N MET A 109 -24.57 -7.97 6.54
CA MET A 109 -25.50 -8.11 5.42
C MET A 109 -25.28 -7.06 4.34
N HIS A 110 -24.94 -5.81 4.71
CA HIS A 110 -24.55 -4.79 3.73
C HIS A 110 -23.30 -5.16 2.96
N ARG A 111 -22.28 -5.70 3.63
CA ARG A 111 -21.09 -6.22 2.97
C ARG A 111 -21.41 -7.39 2.06
N GLN A 112 -22.21 -8.36 2.53
CA GLN A 112 -22.66 -9.46 1.67
C GLN A 112 -23.42 -8.97 0.44
N ALA A 113 -24.26 -7.95 0.59
CA ALA A 113 -25.01 -7.35 -0.51
C ALA A 113 -24.08 -6.67 -1.54
N LEU A 114 -23.03 -5.97 -1.08
CA LEU A 114 -22.03 -5.35 -1.95
C LEU A 114 -21.25 -6.38 -2.78
N GLU A 115 -20.97 -7.54 -2.19
CA GLU A 115 -20.25 -8.65 -2.83
C GLU A 115 -21.16 -9.59 -3.65
N LEU A 116 -22.46 -9.29 -3.77
CA LEU A 116 -23.35 -10.09 -4.62
C LEU A 116 -22.97 -9.95 -6.09
N ASP A 117 -23.11 -11.06 -6.83
CA ASP A 117 -22.90 -11.09 -8.29
C ASP A 117 -23.71 -10.02 -9.03
N LEU A 118 -24.93 -9.72 -8.56
CA LEU A 118 -25.77 -8.65 -9.13
C LEU A 118 -25.10 -7.28 -9.05
N VAL A 119 -24.43 -6.99 -7.93
CA VAL A 119 -23.68 -5.74 -7.75
C VAL A 119 -22.39 -5.80 -8.56
N SER A 120 -21.61 -6.88 -8.47
CA SER A 120 -20.34 -7.02 -9.23
C SER A 120 -20.54 -6.85 -10.75
N CYS A 121 -21.64 -7.37 -11.31
CA CYS A 121 -21.95 -7.24 -12.73
C CYS A 121 -22.34 -5.81 -13.14
N GLN A 122 -22.80 -4.96 -12.23
CA GLN A 122 -23.34 -3.63 -12.54
C GLN A 122 -22.52 -2.48 -11.92
N LEU A 123 -21.63 -2.75 -10.99
CA LEU A 123 -20.87 -1.74 -10.23
C LEU A 123 -20.05 -0.82 -11.14
N HIS A 124 -19.55 -1.34 -12.26
CA HIS A 124 -18.84 -0.55 -13.28
C HIS A 124 -19.67 0.63 -13.79
N GLN A 125 -21.01 0.52 -13.83
CA GLN A 125 -21.88 1.62 -14.25
C GLN A 125 -22.01 2.71 -13.18
N TRP A 126 -21.92 2.35 -11.90
CA TRP A 126 -21.82 3.33 -10.82
C TRP A 126 -20.45 4.03 -10.86
N VAL A 127 -19.37 3.29 -11.15
CA VAL A 127 -18.04 3.87 -11.38
C VAL A 127 -18.07 4.84 -12.56
N ASP A 128 -18.79 4.52 -13.64
CA ASP A 128 -18.96 5.43 -14.78
C ASP A 128 -19.63 6.77 -14.39
N LEU A 129 -20.57 6.75 -13.42
CA LEU A 129 -21.26 7.95 -12.92
C LEU A 129 -20.36 8.79 -12.02
N ILE A 130 -19.59 8.15 -11.13
CA ILE A 130 -18.82 8.86 -10.10
C ILE A 130 -17.41 9.24 -10.58
N PHE A 131 -16.75 8.41 -11.39
CA PHE A 131 -15.36 8.60 -11.80
C PHE A 131 -15.14 8.49 -13.32
N GLY A 132 -16.15 8.06 -14.08
CA GLY A 132 -16.00 7.79 -15.51
C GLY A 132 -16.66 8.82 -16.42
N TYR A 133 -16.94 8.38 -17.64
CA TYR A 133 -17.37 9.27 -18.73
C TYR A 133 -18.78 9.85 -18.54
N LYS A 134 -19.59 9.31 -17.59
CA LYS A 134 -20.93 9.85 -17.26
C LYS A 134 -20.90 10.88 -16.12
N GLN A 135 -19.72 11.24 -15.62
CA GLN A 135 -19.56 12.22 -14.54
C GLN A 135 -19.83 13.66 -15.02
N HIS A 136 -19.34 14.04 -16.21
CA HIS A 136 -19.44 15.41 -16.73
C HIS A 136 -19.81 15.44 -18.22
N GLY A 137 -20.32 16.59 -18.67
CA GLY A 137 -20.49 16.90 -20.10
C GLY A 137 -21.76 16.35 -20.77
N PRO A 138 -22.33 17.07 -21.76
CA PRO A 138 -23.36 16.52 -22.65
C PRO A 138 -22.77 15.55 -23.70
N PRO A 139 -23.49 14.48 -24.10
CA PRO A 139 -24.86 14.14 -23.71
C PRO A 139 -24.97 13.20 -22.49
N GLU A 140 -23.89 12.55 -22.08
CA GLU A 140 -23.98 11.35 -21.22
C GLU A 140 -24.39 11.65 -19.77
N ALA A 141 -23.80 12.67 -19.13
CA ALA A 141 -24.17 13.04 -17.76
C ALA A 141 -25.63 13.53 -17.67
N ALA A 142 -26.10 14.26 -18.70
CA ALA A 142 -27.48 14.74 -18.78
C ALA A 142 -28.48 13.59 -18.99
N ARG A 143 -28.15 12.62 -19.85
CA ARG A 143 -28.98 11.42 -20.06
C ARG A 143 -29.09 10.55 -18.81
N ALA A 144 -28.02 10.48 -18.02
CA ALA A 144 -27.99 9.75 -16.76
C ALA A 144 -28.57 10.55 -15.58
N THR A 145 -29.05 11.78 -15.78
CA THR A 145 -29.53 12.67 -14.71
C THR A 145 -28.50 12.95 -13.60
N ASN A 146 -27.22 12.95 -13.97
CA ASN A 146 -26.05 13.02 -13.10
C ASN A 146 -25.31 14.36 -13.22
N VAL A 147 -26.06 15.46 -13.37
CA VAL A 147 -25.50 16.82 -13.50
C VAL A 147 -25.68 17.58 -12.20
N PHE A 148 -24.58 18.10 -11.66
CA PHE A 148 -24.51 18.82 -10.40
C PHE A 148 -24.28 20.31 -10.59
N TYR A 149 -24.29 21.05 -9.48
CA TYR A 149 -23.99 22.47 -9.49
C TYR A 149 -22.56 22.74 -10.00
N HIS A 150 -22.40 23.72 -10.89
CA HIS A 150 -21.16 23.92 -11.64
C HIS A 150 -19.90 24.09 -10.77
N LEU A 151 -19.99 24.73 -9.59
CA LEU A 151 -18.85 24.89 -8.68
C LEU A 151 -18.30 23.58 -8.08
N THR A 152 -19.08 22.50 -8.16
CA THR A 152 -18.69 21.21 -7.58
C THR A 152 -17.66 20.48 -8.44
N TYR A 153 -17.57 20.82 -9.73
CA TYR A 153 -16.64 20.21 -10.69
C TYR A 153 -15.28 20.90 -10.68
N GLU A 154 -14.22 20.09 -10.70
CA GLU A 154 -12.84 20.55 -10.78
C GLU A 154 -12.62 21.45 -12.02
N GLY A 155 -11.91 22.55 -11.84
CA GLY A 155 -11.55 23.48 -12.93
C GLY A 155 -12.68 24.38 -13.43
N SER A 156 -13.86 24.38 -12.79
CA SER A 156 -15.00 25.23 -13.21
C SER A 156 -14.80 26.72 -12.93
N VAL A 157 -13.95 27.06 -11.95
CA VAL A 157 -13.60 28.43 -11.59
C VAL A 157 -12.11 28.53 -11.34
N ASP A 158 -11.46 29.49 -11.99
CA ASP A 158 -10.08 29.86 -11.68
C ASP A 158 -10.08 30.92 -10.57
N LEU A 159 -9.77 30.49 -9.34
CA LEU A 159 -9.72 31.38 -8.17
C LEU A 159 -8.64 32.46 -8.31
N ALA A 160 -7.58 32.21 -9.09
CA ALA A 160 -6.50 33.18 -9.30
C ALA A 160 -6.91 34.33 -10.25
N ALA A 161 -7.92 34.11 -11.09
CA ALA A 161 -8.43 35.11 -12.02
C ALA A 161 -9.45 36.08 -11.38
N ILE A 162 -9.85 35.86 -10.12
CA ILE A 162 -10.86 36.67 -9.44
C ILE A 162 -10.19 37.84 -8.70
N GLU A 163 -10.36 39.06 -9.20
CA GLU A 163 -9.77 40.28 -8.61
C GLU A 163 -10.44 40.69 -7.28
N ASN A 164 -11.69 40.29 -7.04
CA ASN A 164 -12.45 40.65 -5.84
C ASN A 164 -12.29 39.59 -4.74
N GLY A 165 -11.56 39.94 -3.67
CA GLY A 165 -11.30 39.06 -2.53
C GLY A 165 -12.55 38.52 -1.84
N ALA A 166 -13.59 39.33 -1.67
CA ALA A 166 -14.84 38.89 -1.00
C ALA A 166 -15.62 37.86 -1.84
N LEU A 167 -15.59 38.00 -3.17
CA LEU A 167 -16.21 37.02 -4.06
C LEU A 167 -15.42 35.71 -4.08
N CYS A 168 -14.09 35.81 -4.07
CA CYS A 168 -13.20 34.65 -4.00
C CYS A 168 -13.44 33.84 -2.70
N GLU A 169 -13.49 34.52 -1.55
CA GLU A 169 -13.80 33.89 -0.26
C GLU A 169 -15.19 33.23 -0.25
N SER A 170 -16.21 33.91 -0.78
CA SER A 170 -17.57 33.34 -0.88
C SER A 170 -17.63 32.08 -1.74
N ILE A 171 -16.92 32.06 -2.87
CA ILE A 171 -16.87 30.90 -3.77
C ILE A 171 -16.10 29.77 -3.11
N GLN A 172 -14.99 30.08 -2.42
CA GLN A 172 -14.21 29.08 -1.69
C GLN A 172 -15.04 28.42 -0.58
N GLN A 173 -15.77 29.20 0.22
CA GLN A 173 -16.69 28.65 1.24
C GLN A 173 -17.75 27.77 0.58
N GLN A 174 -18.33 28.22 -0.52
CA GLN A 174 -19.33 27.43 -1.24
C GLN A 174 -18.79 26.09 -1.76
N ILE A 175 -17.53 26.04 -2.22
CA ILE A 175 -16.87 24.81 -2.68
C ILE A 175 -16.56 23.85 -1.51
N LEU A 176 -16.22 24.39 -0.34
CA LEU A 176 -15.95 23.61 0.86
C LEU A 176 -17.23 23.01 1.45
N ASP A 177 -18.31 23.80 1.49
CA ASP A 177 -19.54 23.42 2.17
C ASP A 177 -20.47 22.59 1.28
N PHE A 178 -20.66 22.94 0.00
CA PHE A 178 -21.70 22.31 -0.84
C PHE A 178 -21.23 21.07 -1.63
N GLY A 179 -20.03 20.58 -1.32
CA GLY A 179 -19.46 19.31 -1.79
C GLY A 179 -18.64 19.38 -3.08
N GLN A 180 -17.75 18.41 -3.26
CA GLN A 180 -16.76 18.36 -4.35
C GLN A 180 -16.84 17.04 -5.12
N THR A 181 -16.95 17.10 -6.46
CA THR A 181 -16.94 15.89 -7.28
C THR A 181 -15.55 15.30 -7.28
N PRO A 182 -15.40 13.97 -7.14
CA PRO A 182 -14.10 13.34 -7.33
C PRO A 182 -13.50 13.67 -8.70
N ALA A 183 -12.18 13.64 -8.80
CA ALA A 183 -11.52 13.76 -10.10
C ALA A 183 -11.98 12.65 -11.05
N GLN A 184 -12.21 13.01 -12.31
CA GLN A 184 -12.53 12.01 -13.34
C GLN A 184 -11.28 11.18 -13.64
N LEU A 185 -11.44 9.85 -13.61
CA LEU A 185 -10.36 8.90 -13.87
C LEU A 185 -10.41 8.35 -15.31
N LEU A 186 -11.61 8.24 -15.89
CA LEU A 186 -11.84 7.64 -17.21
C LEU A 186 -12.67 8.58 -18.08
N ASN A 187 -12.03 9.23 -19.05
CA ASN A 187 -12.66 10.34 -19.78
C ASN A 187 -13.25 9.91 -21.13
N CYS A 188 -12.83 8.76 -21.66
CA CYS A 188 -13.11 8.37 -23.05
C CYS A 188 -13.76 7.00 -23.21
N TRP A 189 -13.72 6.15 -22.17
CA TRP A 189 -14.10 4.74 -22.29
C TRP A 189 -14.97 4.31 -21.09
N PRO A 190 -16.00 3.47 -21.32
CA PRO A 190 -16.74 2.85 -20.23
C PRO A 190 -15.82 2.01 -19.34
N HIS A 191 -16.06 2.04 -18.04
CA HIS A 191 -15.37 1.15 -17.11
C HIS A 191 -15.68 -0.31 -17.48
N PRO A 192 -14.66 -1.18 -17.62
CA PRO A 192 -14.89 -2.58 -17.99
C PRO A 192 -15.69 -3.31 -16.91
N PRO A 193 -16.64 -4.19 -17.27
CA PRO A 193 -17.36 -5.01 -16.30
C PRO A 193 -16.41 -5.96 -15.58
N PHE A 194 -16.64 -6.18 -14.27
CA PHE A 194 -15.80 -7.06 -13.44
C PHE A 194 -15.87 -8.54 -13.86
N ARG A 195 -17.04 -8.97 -14.36
CA ARG A 195 -17.25 -10.25 -15.04
C ARG A 195 -17.63 -9.96 -16.47
N ASP A 196 -16.62 -9.77 -17.31
CA ASP A 196 -16.72 -10.17 -18.69
C ASP A 196 -16.75 -11.71 -18.68
N ASP A 197 -17.50 -12.37 -19.55
CA ASP A 197 -17.64 -13.85 -19.61
C ASP A 197 -16.31 -14.59 -19.96
N ASN A 198 -15.17 -13.90 -19.86
CA ASN A 198 -13.84 -14.25 -20.31
C ASN A 198 -12.89 -14.73 -19.20
N GLY A 199 -13.31 -14.84 -17.94
CA GLY A 199 -12.46 -15.41 -16.88
C GLY A 199 -11.99 -16.84 -17.19
N ALA A 200 -12.84 -17.63 -17.84
CA ALA A 200 -12.46 -18.92 -18.39
C ALA A 200 -11.45 -18.79 -19.53
N ALA A 201 -11.58 -17.78 -20.39
CA ALA A 201 -10.63 -17.53 -21.49
C ALA A 201 -9.23 -17.19 -20.95
N THR A 202 -9.11 -16.36 -19.91
CA THR A 202 -7.82 -16.06 -19.27
C THR A 202 -7.16 -17.29 -18.65
N ILE A 203 -7.95 -18.15 -17.97
CA ILE A 203 -7.44 -19.40 -17.40
C ILE A 203 -6.98 -20.35 -18.51
N VAL A 204 -7.73 -20.43 -19.61
CA VAL A 204 -7.42 -21.22 -20.79
C VAL A 204 -6.14 -20.72 -21.48
N ASP A 205 -5.99 -19.40 -21.63
CA ASP A 205 -4.79 -18.78 -22.19
C ASP A 205 -3.55 -19.13 -21.35
N HIS A 206 -3.64 -18.99 -20.02
CA HIS A 206 -2.54 -19.37 -19.13
C HIS A 206 -2.25 -20.87 -19.09
N THR A 207 -3.22 -21.74 -19.40
CA THR A 207 -2.97 -23.20 -19.48
C THR A 207 -2.26 -23.59 -20.78
N PHE A 208 -2.39 -22.79 -21.85
CA PHE A 208 -1.72 -23.03 -23.13
C PHE A 208 -0.42 -22.24 -23.31
N MET A 209 -0.06 -21.35 -22.37
CA MET A 209 1.25 -20.72 -22.32
C MET A 209 2.32 -21.71 -21.84
N GLU A 210 3.53 -21.56 -22.37
CA GLU A 210 4.69 -22.29 -21.85
C GLU A 210 4.99 -21.84 -20.42
N PRO A 211 5.18 -22.78 -19.46
CA PRO A 211 5.43 -22.42 -18.07
C PRO A 211 6.80 -21.75 -17.92
N VAL A 212 6.87 -20.75 -17.03
CA VAL A 212 8.13 -20.05 -16.69
C VAL A 212 9.04 -20.90 -15.78
N THR A 213 8.62 -22.11 -15.41
CA THR A 213 9.34 -23.00 -14.49
C THR A 213 10.59 -23.60 -15.15
N ILE A 214 11.76 -23.34 -14.56
CA ILE A 214 13.02 -23.99 -14.95
C ILE A 214 13.18 -25.35 -14.28
N ASN A 215 13.88 -26.28 -14.94
CA ASN A 215 14.10 -27.63 -14.41
C ASN A 215 15.37 -27.72 -13.54
N TYR A 216 15.31 -27.16 -12.33
CA TYR A 216 16.37 -27.32 -11.32
C TYR A 216 16.45 -28.79 -10.88
N PRO A 217 17.63 -29.45 -10.81
CA PRO A 217 18.99 -28.88 -10.75
C PRO A 217 19.75 -28.81 -12.09
N PHE A 218 19.12 -29.21 -13.20
CA PHE A 218 19.80 -29.28 -14.51
C PHE A 218 19.93 -27.91 -15.17
N GLU A 219 18.93 -27.07 -14.98
CA GLU A 219 18.90 -25.68 -15.44
C GLU A 219 18.85 -24.75 -14.22
N LYS A 220 19.70 -23.72 -14.23
CA LYS A 220 19.78 -22.73 -13.15
C LYS A 220 19.36 -21.36 -13.68
N GLY A 221 18.81 -20.54 -12.79
CA GLY A 221 18.46 -19.16 -13.12
C GLY A 221 19.70 -18.36 -13.54
N PRO A 222 19.55 -17.37 -14.44
CA PRO A 222 20.65 -16.50 -14.83
C PRO A 222 21.12 -15.66 -13.64
N LEU A 223 22.41 -15.68 -13.34
CA LEU A 223 23.03 -14.84 -12.32
C LEU A 223 23.77 -13.67 -12.95
N SER A 224 23.81 -12.54 -12.24
CA SER A 224 24.64 -11.40 -12.62
C SER A 224 26.06 -11.55 -12.08
N ALA A 225 27.03 -10.88 -12.70
CA ALA A 225 28.42 -10.85 -12.21
C ALA A 225 28.57 -10.18 -10.82
N ARG A 226 27.54 -9.44 -10.37
CA ARG A 226 27.46 -8.80 -9.05
C ARG A 226 26.76 -9.65 -8.00
N PHE A 227 26.41 -10.89 -8.34
CA PHE A 227 25.78 -11.79 -7.39
C PHE A 227 26.66 -11.99 -6.15
N ARG A 228 26.02 -12.07 -4.98
CA ARG A 228 26.66 -12.12 -3.66
C ARG A 228 26.37 -13.47 -3.01
N GLY A 229 27.31 -14.40 -3.14
CA GLY A 229 27.20 -15.77 -2.63
C GLY A 229 28.27 -16.13 -1.60
N GLU A 230 28.83 -17.33 -1.75
CA GLU A 230 29.85 -17.89 -0.86
C GLU A 230 31.11 -17.01 -0.83
N HIS A 231 31.65 -16.77 0.36
CA HIS A 231 32.84 -15.96 0.54
C HIS A 231 34.11 -16.71 0.12
N ALA A 232 35.04 -15.99 -0.49
CA ALA A 232 36.30 -16.53 -0.99
C ALA A 232 37.47 -15.56 -0.74
N LEU A 233 38.58 -16.09 -0.24
CA LEU A 233 39.84 -15.34 -0.14
C LEU A 233 40.71 -15.62 -1.36
N ARG A 234 41.07 -14.55 -2.08
CA ARG A 234 41.82 -14.63 -3.32
C ARG A 234 43.33 -14.56 -3.11
N ARG A 235 44.05 -15.08 -4.10
CA ARG A 235 45.52 -15.00 -4.21
C ARG A 235 45.94 -14.11 -5.37
N TYR A 236 47.18 -13.65 -5.33
CA TYR A 236 47.84 -13.09 -6.49
C TYR A 236 48.19 -14.20 -7.49
N PRO A 237 48.43 -13.87 -8.77
CA PRO A 237 48.92 -14.84 -9.76
C PRO A 237 50.23 -15.54 -9.37
N SER A 238 51.00 -14.95 -8.44
CA SER A 238 52.21 -15.56 -7.85
C SER A 238 51.92 -16.65 -6.82
N GLY A 239 50.66 -16.86 -6.43
CA GLY A 239 50.23 -17.80 -5.38
C GLY A 239 50.22 -17.22 -3.97
N GLU A 240 50.70 -15.98 -3.78
CA GLU A 240 50.65 -15.32 -2.48
C GLU A 240 49.24 -14.84 -2.14
N GLU A 241 48.82 -14.94 -0.87
CA GLU A 241 47.52 -14.42 -0.42
C GLU A 241 47.43 -12.89 -0.61
N ARG A 242 46.28 -12.41 -1.10
CA ARG A 242 46.07 -10.96 -1.28
C ARG A 242 45.91 -10.22 0.03
N CYS A 243 45.38 -10.87 1.06
CA CYS A 243 45.03 -10.23 2.33
C CYS A 243 46.26 -9.62 3.01
N ILE A 244 46.22 -8.31 3.25
CA ILE A 244 47.27 -7.53 3.94
C ILE A 244 46.96 -7.29 5.42
N ALA A 245 46.01 -8.03 6.01
CA ALA A 245 45.70 -7.95 7.44
C ALA A 245 45.30 -6.54 7.95
N CYS A 246 44.63 -5.73 7.11
CA CYS A 246 44.24 -4.35 7.45
C CYS A 246 43.01 -4.24 8.38
N LYS A 247 42.25 -5.33 8.56
CA LYS A 247 41.02 -5.39 9.38
C LYS A 247 39.85 -4.50 8.94
N LEU A 248 39.89 -3.92 7.73
CA LEU A 248 38.78 -3.09 7.22
C LEU A 248 37.48 -3.88 7.06
N CYS A 249 37.56 -5.12 6.57
CA CYS A 249 36.38 -5.99 6.41
C CYS A 249 35.76 -6.41 7.75
N GLU A 250 36.56 -6.61 8.80
CA GLU A 250 36.08 -6.86 10.17
C GLU A 250 35.38 -5.63 10.74
N ALA A 251 35.95 -4.44 10.52
CA ALA A 251 35.40 -3.18 11.03
C ALA A 251 34.09 -2.75 10.34
N ILE A 252 33.96 -2.96 9.03
CA ILE A 252 32.76 -2.55 8.27
C ILE A 252 31.60 -3.56 8.39
N CYS A 253 31.87 -4.78 8.86
CA CYS A 253 30.88 -5.86 8.88
C CYS A 253 29.70 -5.51 9.82
N PRO A 254 28.47 -5.31 9.30
CA PRO A 254 27.34 -4.88 10.12
C PRO A 254 26.90 -5.95 11.13
N ALA A 255 27.07 -7.22 10.76
CA ALA A 255 26.72 -8.37 11.60
C ALA A 255 27.88 -8.89 12.47
N GLN A 256 29.06 -8.26 12.40
CA GLN A 256 30.26 -8.69 13.11
C GLN A 256 30.58 -10.19 12.92
N ALA A 257 30.38 -10.68 11.69
CA ALA A 257 30.57 -12.10 11.33
C ALA A 257 32.05 -12.48 11.11
N ILE A 258 32.92 -11.50 10.90
CA ILE A 258 34.33 -11.71 10.54
C ILE A 258 35.21 -11.51 11.78
N THR A 259 36.12 -12.44 12.06
CA THR A 259 37.12 -12.33 13.12
C THR A 259 38.53 -12.48 12.54
N ILE A 260 39.39 -11.49 12.76
CA ILE A 260 40.74 -11.47 12.17
C ILE A 260 41.82 -11.33 13.25
N GLU A 261 42.81 -12.21 13.21
CA GLU A 261 44.05 -12.10 14.00
C GLU A 261 45.25 -11.98 13.06
N THR A 262 46.27 -11.22 13.46
CA THR A 262 47.38 -10.82 12.57
C THR A 262 48.71 -11.03 13.25
N GLU A 263 49.67 -11.61 12.52
CA GLU A 263 51.06 -11.73 12.97
C GLU A 263 52.03 -11.29 11.86
N THR A 264 53.27 -11.01 12.25
CA THR A 264 54.35 -10.71 11.30
C THR A 264 55.04 -12.03 10.93
N ARG A 265 55.05 -12.37 9.63
CA ARG A 265 55.77 -13.54 9.12
C ARG A 265 57.30 -13.35 9.23
N PRO A 266 58.09 -14.43 9.14
CA PRO A 266 59.56 -14.34 9.12
C PRO A 266 60.11 -13.39 8.03
N ASP A 267 59.38 -13.25 6.92
CA ASP A 267 59.74 -12.38 5.80
C ASP A 267 59.46 -10.88 6.06
N GLY A 268 59.00 -10.52 7.26
CA GLY A 268 58.64 -9.14 7.63
C GLY A 268 57.28 -8.66 7.12
N SER A 269 56.58 -9.48 6.32
CA SER A 269 55.23 -9.17 5.83
C SER A 269 54.17 -9.41 6.91
N ARG A 270 53.20 -8.49 7.03
CA ARG A 270 52.06 -8.63 7.94
C ARG A 270 50.95 -9.45 7.29
N ARG A 271 50.56 -10.56 7.91
CA ARG A 271 49.57 -11.50 7.36
C ARG A 271 48.61 -11.97 8.45
N THR A 272 47.52 -12.59 8.03
CA THR A 272 46.51 -13.10 8.98
C THR A 272 46.90 -14.49 9.48
N THR A 273 46.87 -14.69 10.80
CA THR A 273 46.93 -16.03 11.41
C THR A 273 45.57 -16.68 11.34
N ARG A 274 44.56 -15.90 11.74
CA ARG A 274 43.17 -16.29 11.81
C ARG A 274 42.34 -15.36 10.95
N TYR A 275 41.47 -15.94 10.15
CA TYR A 275 40.51 -15.20 9.34
C TYR A 275 39.27 -16.09 9.26
N ASP A 276 38.35 -15.87 10.19
CA ASP A 276 37.16 -16.70 10.31
C ASP A 276 35.94 -15.87 9.91
N ILE A 277 35.01 -16.50 9.19
CA ILE A 277 33.70 -15.93 8.86
C ILE A 277 32.62 -16.89 9.34
N ASP A 278 31.78 -16.40 10.25
CA ASP A 278 30.56 -17.09 10.64
C ASP A 278 29.47 -16.83 9.58
N MET A 279 29.27 -17.81 8.70
CA MET A 279 28.32 -17.70 7.57
C MET A 279 26.86 -17.67 8.03
N THR A 280 26.58 -18.01 9.29
CA THR A 280 25.23 -17.92 9.88
C THR A 280 24.91 -16.55 10.46
N LYS A 281 25.94 -15.78 10.82
CA LYS A 281 25.80 -14.35 11.16
C LYS A 281 25.89 -13.45 9.94
N CYS A 282 26.65 -13.85 8.93
CA CYS A 282 26.82 -13.08 7.71
C CYS A 282 25.47 -12.87 7.00
N ILE A 283 25.21 -11.62 6.59
CA ILE A 283 23.98 -11.24 5.87
C ILE A 283 24.19 -11.07 4.35
N TYR A 284 25.36 -11.47 3.83
CA TYR A 284 25.70 -11.45 2.38
C TYR A 284 25.50 -10.08 1.72
N CYS A 285 25.81 -9.02 2.46
CA CYS A 285 25.68 -7.64 1.97
C CYS A 285 26.83 -7.21 1.04
N GLY A 286 27.96 -7.92 1.03
CA GLY A 286 29.18 -7.59 0.29
C GLY A 286 29.87 -6.27 0.63
N LEU A 287 29.63 -5.68 1.80
CA LEU A 287 30.44 -4.55 2.28
C LEU A 287 31.91 -4.96 2.50
N CYS A 288 32.16 -6.24 2.78
CA CYS A 288 33.51 -6.79 2.95
C CYS A 288 34.34 -6.73 1.64
N GLN A 289 33.72 -6.98 0.48
CA GLN A 289 34.40 -6.89 -0.82
C GLN A 289 34.65 -5.43 -1.24
N GLU A 290 33.72 -4.53 -0.94
CA GLU A 290 33.84 -3.10 -1.28
C GLU A 290 34.88 -2.40 -0.39
N ALA A 291 34.97 -2.76 0.89
CA ALA A 291 35.94 -2.20 1.82
C ALA A 291 37.37 -2.76 1.63
N CYS A 292 37.55 -3.83 0.86
CA CYS A 292 38.85 -4.47 0.72
C CYS A 292 39.75 -3.70 -0.25
N PRO A 293 40.90 -3.16 0.18
CA PRO A 293 41.74 -2.29 -0.67
C PRO A 293 42.50 -3.05 -1.77
N VAL A 294 42.50 -4.38 -1.74
CA VAL A 294 43.32 -5.26 -2.60
C VAL A 294 42.52 -6.42 -3.19
N ASP A 295 41.19 -6.37 -3.10
CA ASP A 295 40.27 -7.44 -3.51
C ASP A 295 40.65 -8.81 -2.93
N ALA A 296 41.05 -8.84 -1.66
CA ALA A 296 41.41 -10.08 -0.97
C ALA A 296 40.20 -10.94 -0.63
N ILE A 297 39.13 -10.34 -0.11
CA ILE A 297 37.87 -11.01 0.20
C ILE A 297 36.85 -10.63 -0.86
N VAL A 298 36.19 -11.62 -1.46
CA VAL A 298 35.13 -11.43 -2.44
C VAL A 298 33.98 -12.39 -2.16
N GLU A 299 32.78 -12.01 -2.56
CA GLU A 299 31.63 -12.91 -2.58
C GLU A 299 31.52 -13.51 -3.99
N GLY A 300 31.51 -14.83 -4.06
CA GLY A 300 31.49 -15.57 -5.32
C GLY A 300 30.09 -15.89 -5.84
N PRO A 301 30.02 -16.52 -7.02
CA PRO A 301 28.77 -16.92 -7.66
C PRO A 301 28.12 -18.14 -6.99
N ASN A 302 28.85 -18.87 -6.13
CA ASN A 302 28.32 -20.06 -5.50
C ASN A 302 27.25 -19.71 -4.46
N PHE A 303 26.05 -20.26 -4.62
CA PHE A 303 24.95 -20.16 -3.65
C PHE A 303 24.53 -21.54 -3.10
N GLU A 304 25.10 -22.61 -3.64
CA GLU A 304 24.74 -24.01 -3.33
C GLU A 304 25.76 -24.63 -2.37
N TYR A 305 25.86 -24.08 -1.16
CA TYR A 305 26.75 -24.58 -0.10
C TYR A 305 25.99 -24.90 1.19
N SER A 306 24.72 -25.33 1.06
CA SER A 306 23.96 -25.84 2.19
C SER A 306 24.66 -27.07 2.81
N THR A 307 24.84 -27.04 4.13
CA THR A 307 25.48 -28.10 4.91
C THR A 307 24.47 -28.74 5.87
N GLU A 308 24.81 -29.92 6.39
CA GLU A 308 23.94 -30.62 7.35
C GLU A 308 24.19 -30.19 8.79
N THR A 309 25.38 -29.68 9.10
CA THR A 309 25.77 -29.23 10.45
C THR A 309 26.04 -27.71 10.48
N HIS A 310 25.90 -27.12 11.68
CA HIS A 310 26.12 -25.69 11.89
C HIS A 310 27.61 -25.34 11.86
N GLU A 311 28.44 -26.23 12.39
CA GLU A 311 29.89 -26.07 12.47
C GLU A 311 30.54 -25.99 11.08
N GLU A 312 29.97 -26.66 10.08
CA GLU A 312 30.43 -26.57 8.70
C GLU A 312 30.25 -25.17 8.08
N LEU A 313 29.31 -24.35 8.60
CA LEU A 313 29.09 -22.95 8.19
C LEU A 313 29.97 -21.95 8.95
N LEU A 314 30.88 -22.43 9.80
CA LEU A 314 31.89 -21.60 10.45
C LEU A 314 33.19 -21.72 9.66
N TYR A 315 33.39 -20.79 8.72
CA TYR A 315 34.50 -20.89 7.78
C TYR A 315 35.79 -20.38 8.41
N ASN A 316 36.83 -21.18 8.33
CA ASN A 316 38.19 -20.80 8.71
C ASN A 316 38.97 -20.24 7.51
N LYS A 317 40.16 -19.70 7.77
CA LYS A 317 41.03 -19.11 6.74
C LYS A 317 41.36 -20.09 5.60
N GLU A 318 41.63 -21.34 5.94
CA GLU A 318 42.00 -22.38 4.98
C GLU A 318 40.86 -22.70 4.02
N LYS A 319 39.64 -22.84 4.56
CA LYS A 319 38.41 -23.05 3.78
C LYS A 319 38.17 -21.88 2.82
N LEU A 320 38.27 -20.65 3.31
CA LEU A 320 38.08 -19.45 2.48
C LEU A 320 39.12 -19.34 1.35
N LEU A 321 40.39 -19.68 1.62
CA LEU A 321 41.42 -19.74 0.58
C LEU A 321 41.13 -20.86 -0.42
N SER A 322 40.70 -22.04 0.05
CA SER A 322 40.33 -23.16 -0.83
C SER A 322 39.14 -22.82 -1.74
N ASN A 323 38.19 -22.04 -1.24
CA ASN A 323 37.06 -21.53 -2.03
C ASN A 323 37.54 -20.55 -3.10
N GLY A 324 38.47 -19.64 -2.74
CA GLY A 324 39.10 -18.73 -3.69
C GLY A 324 39.85 -19.49 -4.79
N ASP A 325 40.69 -20.45 -4.41
CA ASP A 325 41.47 -21.25 -5.36
C ASP A 325 40.55 -22.07 -6.31
N ARG A 326 39.41 -22.56 -5.81
CA ARG A 326 38.41 -23.29 -6.61
C ARG A 326 37.66 -22.40 -7.60
N TRP A 327 37.27 -21.19 -7.18
CA TRP A 327 36.39 -20.29 -7.95
C TRP A 327 37.13 -19.15 -8.66
N GLU A 328 38.47 -19.04 -8.52
CA GLU A 328 39.26 -17.94 -9.07
C GLU A 328 39.02 -17.63 -10.56
N PRO A 329 38.84 -18.62 -11.47
CA PRO A 329 38.57 -18.31 -12.88
C PRO A 329 37.28 -17.49 -13.08
N GLU A 330 36.23 -17.82 -12.34
CA GLU A 330 34.93 -17.14 -12.44
C GLU A 330 34.93 -15.83 -11.64
N LEU A 331 35.55 -15.82 -10.46
CA LEU A 331 35.75 -14.60 -9.66
C LEU A 331 36.53 -13.54 -10.44
N ALA A 332 37.62 -13.93 -11.11
CA ALA A 332 38.42 -13.04 -11.93
C ALA A 332 37.63 -12.52 -13.13
N ALA A 333 36.84 -13.36 -13.79
CA ALA A 333 35.96 -12.94 -14.90
C ALA A 333 34.90 -11.94 -14.44
N ASN A 334 34.24 -12.19 -13.30
CA ASN A 334 33.23 -11.29 -12.73
C ASN A 334 33.84 -9.93 -12.37
N LEU A 335 35.00 -9.93 -11.70
CA LEU A 335 35.71 -8.70 -11.36
C LEU A 335 36.17 -7.92 -12.60
N GLN A 336 36.65 -8.63 -13.63
CA GLN A 336 37.05 -8.02 -14.89
C GLN A 336 35.87 -7.47 -15.69
N SER A 337 34.64 -7.97 -15.48
CA SER A 337 33.44 -7.38 -16.07
C SER A 337 32.97 -6.12 -15.35
N GLU A 338 33.26 -6.01 -14.04
CA GLU A 338 32.74 -4.98 -13.15
C GLU A 338 33.73 -3.86 -12.80
N PHE A 339 34.98 -3.95 -13.25
CA PHE A 339 36.04 -3.00 -12.86
C PHE A 339 35.74 -1.51 -13.17
N LEU A 340 34.83 -1.23 -14.11
CA LEU A 340 34.44 0.15 -14.47
C LEU A 340 33.40 0.76 -13.53
N TYR A 341 32.67 -0.06 -12.78
CA TYR A 341 31.53 0.36 -11.95
C TYR A 341 31.82 0.26 -10.45
N ARG A 342 33.06 -0.09 -10.09
CA ARG A 342 33.54 -0.23 -8.71
C ARG A 342 34.32 1.00 -8.25
#